data_AF-A0A1M5RF25-F1
#
_entry.id   AF-A0A1M5RF25-F1
#
_cell.length_a   1.000
_cell.length_b   1.000
_cell.length_c   1.000
_cell.angle_alpha   90.00
_cell.angle_beta   90.00
_cell.angle_gamma   90.00
#
_symmetry.space_group_name_H-M   'P 1'
#
loop_
_entity.id
_entity.type
_entity.pdbx_description
1 polymer ?
#
loop_
_entity_poly.entity_id
_entity_poly.type
_entity_poly.pdbx_seq_one_letter_code
_entity_poly.pdbx_strand_id
1 'polypeptide(L)' 'MIIYVPEPMELYNKEMAEIMTIKLASGGIITAEPYGQGRIRVLSINSTDPMDYMEPKYQPGSILDMKIVI' A
#
# COMPACT_ATOMS: atom_id res chain seq x y z
N MET A 1 -28.25 -5.56 31.19
CA MET A 1 -28.37 -4.70 29.99
C MET A 1 -27.00 -4.68 29.33
N ILE A 2 -26.86 -5.20 28.11
CA ILE A 2 -25.58 -5.22 27.40
C ILE A 2 -25.54 -3.93 26.58
N ILE A 3 -24.57 -3.05 26.89
CA ILE A 3 -24.35 -1.82 26.14
C ILE A 3 -23.49 -2.19 24.94
N TYR A 4 -24.08 -2.24 23.75
CA TYR A 4 -23.36 -2.40 22.49
C TYR A 4 -22.99 -1.01 21.98
N VAL A 5 -21.69 -0.69 21.97
CA VAL A 5 -21.17 0.55 21.38
C VAL A 5 -20.80 0.22 19.94
N PRO A 6 -21.50 0.77 18.92
CA PRO A 6 -21.40 0.30 17.54
C PRO A 6 -20.13 0.69 16.81
N GLU A 7 -19.20 1.44 17.41
CA GLU A 7 -17.99 1.88 16.72
C GLU A 7 -16.77 1.81 17.65
N PRO A 8 -15.75 1.00 17.32
CA PRO A 8 -14.49 1.02 18.05
C PRO A 8 -13.85 2.39 17.83
N MET A 9 -13.79 3.23 18.86
CA MET A 9 -12.96 4.44 18.86
C MET A 9 -11.49 4.15 18.51
N GLU A 10 -11.06 2.89 18.61
CA GLU A 10 -9.75 2.41 18.16
C GLU A 10 -9.48 2.61 16.66
N LEU A 11 -10.52 2.73 15.82
CA LEU A 11 -10.35 3.08 14.40
C LEU A 11 -10.08 4.56 14.15
N TYR A 12 -10.44 5.45 15.09
CA TYR A 12 -10.31 6.90 14.90
C TYR A 12 -8.86 7.39 15.01
N ASN A 13 -8.00 6.61 15.67
CA ASN A 13 -6.58 6.92 15.89
C ASN A 13 -5.63 6.10 15.01
N LYS A 14 -6.13 5.31 14.06
CA LYS A 14 -5.26 4.88 12.97
C LYS A 14 -5.01 6.13 12.14
N GLU A 15 -3.94 6.86 12.48
CA GLU A 15 -3.30 7.80 11.55
C GLU A 15 -3.40 7.16 10.18
N MET A 16 -4.14 7.82 9.29
CA MET A 16 -4.44 7.32 7.97
C MET A 16 -3.09 7.10 7.31
N ALA A 17 -2.59 5.85 7.37
CA ALA A 17 -1.23 5.53 6.94
C ALA A 17 -1.09 6.10 5.55
N GLU A 18 -0.10 6.97 5.31
CA GLU A 18 -0.05 7.80 4.12
C GLU A 18 -0.02 6.89 2.88
N ILE A 19 -1.19 6.66 2.28
CA ILE A 19 -1.32 5.72 1.18
C ILE A 19 -0.88 6.45 -0.08
N MET A 20 0.17 5.94 -0.70
CA MET A 20 0.68 6.45 -1.96
C MET A 20 0.32 5.52 -3.11
N THR A 21 0.08 6.13 -4.27
CA THR A 21 -0.31 5.43 -5.49
C THR A 21 0.81 5.60 -6.53
N ILE A 22 1.35 4.49 -7.01
CA ILE A 22 2.46 4.45 -7.97
C ILE A 22 1.94 3.84 -9.27
N LYS A 23 2.12 4.57 -10.37
CA LYS A 23 1.79 4.07 -11.71
C LYS A 23 2.93 3.21 -12.25
N LEU A 24 2.59 2.02 -12.72
CA LEU A 24 3.49 1.12 -13.42
C LEU A 24 3.59 1.51 -14.91
N ALA A 25 4.70 1.11 -15.54
CA ALA A 25 4.92 1.35 -16.98
C ALA A 25 3.91 0.61 -17.87
N SER A 26 3.37 -0.50 -17.39
CA SER A 26 2.28 -1.28 -18.00
C SER A 26 0.92 -0.58 -17.95
N GLY A 27 0.81 0.53 -17.21
CA GLY A 27 -0.47 1.20 -16.92
C GLY A 27 -1.17 0.69 -15.65
N GLY A 28 -0.61 -0.32 -14.98
CA GLY A 28 -1.08 -0.76 -13.67
C GLY A 28 -0.85 0.26 -12.56
N ILE A 29 -1.51 0.04 -11.42
CA ILE A 29 -1.46 0.91 -10.25
C ILE A 29 -1.05 0.07 -9.03
N ILE A 30 -0.05 0.54 -8.30
CA ILE A 30 0.35 -0.03 -7.01
C ILE A 30 -0.05 0.94 -5.90
N THR A 31 -0.69 0.41 -4.88
CA THR A 31 -0.97 1.10 -3.64
C THR A 31 0.08 0.68 -2.63
N ALA A 32 0.74 1.65 -1.99
CA ALA A 32 1.80 1.41 -1.03
C ALA A 32 1.69 2.36 0.18
N GLU A 33 2.36 2.01 1.28
CA GLU A 33 2.51 2.84 2.47
C GLU A 33 4.00 3.13 2.73
N PRO A 34 4.38 4.26 3.33
CA PRO A 34 5.74 4.51 3.75
C PRO A 34 6.18 3.49 4.81
N TYR A 35 7.36 2.90 4.62
CA TYR A 35 7.96 1.89 5.49
C TYR A 35 9.32 2.36 6.04
N GLY A 36 9.38 3.62 6.48
CA GLY A 36 10.57 4.25 7.07
C GLY A 36 11.76 4.43 6.12
N GLN A 37 12.63 5.40 6.39
CA GLN A 37 13.90 5.61 5.67
C GLN A 37 13.79 5.66 4.12
N GLY A 38 12.72 6.26 3.57
CA GLY A 38 12.53 6.35 2.11
C GLY A 38 12.14 5.04 1.44
N ARG A 39 11.76 4.03 2.23
CA ARG A 39 11.19 2.78 1.73
C ARG A 39 9.68 2.84 1.76
N ILE A 40 9.07 2.01 0.92
CA ILE A 40 7.63 1.87 0.82
C ILE A 40 7.30 0.38 0.90
N ARG A 41 6.15 0.04 1.47
CA ARG A 41 5.61 -1.31 1.46
C ARG A 41 4.41 -1.35 0.54
N VAL A 42 4.39 -2.31 -0.36
CA VAL A 42 3.25 -2.55 -1.25
C VAL A 42 2.08 -3.10 -0.45
N LEU A 43 0.91 -2.47 -0.57
CA LEU A 43 -0.35 -2.92 0.01
C LEU A 43 -1.16 -3.73 -0.99
N SER A 44 -1.26 -3.24 -2.24
CA SER A 44 -2.00 -3.91 -3.31
C SER A 44 -1.49 -3.50 -4.68
N ILE A 45 -1.78 -4.35 -5.67
CA ILE A 45 -1.53 -4.12 -7.08
C ILE A 45 -2.85 -4.27 -7.84
N ASN A 46 -3.16 -3.29 -8.69
CA ASN A 46 -4.27 -3.29 -9.62
C ASN A 46 -3.72 -3.00 -11.01
N SER A 47 -3.39 -4.05 -11.75
CA SER A 47 -2.94 -3.98 -13.14
C SER A 47 -3.86 -4.77 -14.06
N THR A 48 -3.93 -4.35 -15.31
CA THR A 48 -4.54 -5.12 -16.41
C THR A 48 -3.55 -6.06 -17.08
N ASP A 49 -2.25 -5.93 -16.78
CA ASP A 49 -1.20 -6.82 -17.30
C ASP A 49 -0.91 -7.95 -16.30
N PRO A 50 -1.08 -9.24 -16.69
CA PRO A 50 -0.80 -10.37 -15.82
C PRO A 50 0.66 -10.49 -15.38
N MET A 51 1.62 -9.99 -16.17
CA MET A 51 3.05 -10.04 -15.83
C MET A 51 3.36 -9.21 -14.57
N ASP A 52 2.61 -8.13 -14.33
CA ASP A 52 2.83 -7.32 -13.12
C ASP A 52 2.52 -8.10 -11.83
N TYR A 53 1.54 -9.01 -11.86
CA TYR A 53 1.23 -9.87 -10.70
C TYR A 53 2.28 -10.98 -10.52
N MET A 54 2.99 -11.34 -11.60
CA MET A 54 4.07 -12.34 -11.57
C MET A 54 5.37 -11.74 -11.02
N GLU A 55 5.52 -10.42 -11.05
CA GLU A 55 6.69 -9.74 -10.52
C GLU A 55 6.65 -9.68 -8.98
N PRO A 56 7.57 -10.37 -8.28
CA PRO A 56 7.52 -10.50 -6.82
C PRO A 56 7.63 -9.15 -6.11
N LYS A 57 8.33 -8.18 -6.73
CA LYS A 57 8.53 -6.83 -6.18
C LYS A 57 7.23 -6.02 -6.06
N TYR A 58 6.20 -6.36 -6.83
CA TYR A 58 4.90 -5.68 -6.81
C TYR A 58 3.86 -6.42 -5.96
N GLN A 59 4.24 -7.54 -5.33
CA GLN A 59 3.33 -8.30 -4.49
C GLN A 59 3.09 -7.59 -3.16
N PRO A 60 1.87 -7.67 -2.60
CA PRO A 60 1.56 -7.17 -1.26
C PRO A 60 2.57 -7.64 -0.21
N GLY A 61 3.00 -6.72 0.65
CA GLY A 61 4.02 -6.96 1.68
C GLY A 61 5.46 -6.72 1.21
N SER A 62 5.70 -6.57 -0.09
CA SER A 62 7.04 -6.27 -0.63
C SER A 62 7.49 -4.88 -0.22
N ILE A 63 8.77 -4.76 0.13
CA ILE A 63 9.39 -3.48 0.50
C ILE A 63 10.22 -3.00 -0.68
N LEU A 64 9.90 -1.82 -1.21
CA LEU A 64 10.61 -1.15 -2.29
C LEU A 64 11.38 0.04 -1.74
N ASP A 65 12.58 0.23 -2.24
CA ASP A 65 13.40 1.41 -1.95
C ASP A 65 13.02 2.51 -2.96
N MET A 66 12.62 3.70 -2.51
CA MET A 66 12.43 4.83 -3.42
C MET A 66 13.79 5.35 -3.84
N LYS A 67 14.38 4.72 -4.87
CA LYS A 67 15.50 5.31 -5.58
C LYS A 67 14.98 6.51 -6.37
N ILE A 68 15.09 7.69 -5.78
CA ILE A 68 14.98 8.96 -6.50
C ILE A 68 16.06 8.93 -7.58
N VAL A 69 15.64 8.78 -8.84
CA VAL A 69 16.51 9.05 -9.98
C VAL A 69 16.54 10.57 -10.11
N ILE A 70 17.65 11.16 -9.65
CA ILE A 70 17.98 12.58 -9.80
C ILE A 70 18.58 12.83 -11.17
#